data_AF-F7SBK4-F1
#
_entry.id   AF-F7SBK4-F1
#
_cell.length_a   1.000
_cell.length_b   1.000
_cell.length_c   1.000
_cell.angle_alpha   90.00
_cell.angle_beta   90.00
_cell.angle_gamma   90.00
#
_symmetry.space_group_name_H-M   'P 1'
#
loop_
_entity.id
_entity.type
_entity.pdbx_description
1 polymer ?
#
loop_
_entity_poly.entity_id
_entity_poly.type
_entity_poly.pdbx_seq_one_letter_code
_entity_poly.pdbx_strand_id
1 'polypeptide(L)' 'MAERSLISRVTLTKVEKGDPSVSFGIYATVLFVLGMTERLAELADPKHDTIGLSLEDDLLPQRIRSPNKPKGTG' A
#
# COMPACT_ATOMS: atom_id res chain seq x y z
N MET A 1 -20.12 -3.79 -18.00
CA MET A 1 -19.32 -3.90 -16.75
C MET A 1 -20.14 -4.30 -15.56
N ALA A 2 -21.19 -3.55 -15.20
CA ALA A 2 -22.12 -3.91 -14.12
C ALA A 2 -22.57 -5.39 -14.14
N GLU A 3 -22.96 -5.90 -15.32
CA GLU A 3 -23.33 -7.31 -15.50
C GLU A 3 -22.17 -8.31 -15.35
N ARG A 4 -20.95 -7.93 -15.75
CA ARG A 4 -19.76 -8.79 -15.65
C ARG A 4 -19.19 -8.82 -14.23
N SER A 5 -19.40 -7.76 -13.45
CA SER A 5 -18.99 -7.66 -12.05
C SER A 5 -20.14 -7.93 -11.06
N LEU A 6 -21.32 -8.36 -11.55
CA LEU A 6 -22.51 -8.69 -10.74
C LEU A 6 -22.96 -7.56 -9.79
N ILE A 7 -22.77 -6.29 -10.18
CA ILE A 7 -23.17 -5.11 -9.38
C ILE A 7 -24.20 -4.25 -10.11
N SER A 8 -24.95 -3.45 -9.36
CA SER A 8 -25.90 -2.49 -9.95
C SER A 8 -25.18 -1.39 -10.73
N ARG A 9 -25.87 -0.76 -11.70
CA ARG A 9 -25.34 0.40 -12.44
C ARG A 9 -24.99 1.57 -11.51
N VAL A 10 -25.81 1.79 -10.48
CA VAL A 10 -25.57 2.84 -9.47
C VAL A 10 -24.26 2.59 -8.73
N THR A 11 -24.02 1.34 -8.33
CA THR A 11 -22.76 0.93 -7.68
C THR A 11 -21.57 1.12 -8.60
N LEU A 12 -21.70 0.76 -9.88
CA LEU A 12 -20.62 0.97 -10.86
C LEU A 12 -20.27 2.46 -11.00
N THR A 13 -21.25 3.35 -11.10
CA THR A 13 -20.99 4.80 -11.16
C THR A 13 -20.28 5.33 -9.92
N LYS A 14 -20.59 4.80 -8.73
CA LYS A 14 -19.89 5.15 -7.50
C LYS A 14 -18.43 4.69 -7.51
N VAL A 15 -18.17 3.47 -7.99
CA VAL A 15 -16.82 2.93 -8.19
C VAL A 15 -16.02 3.81 -9.15
N GLU A 16 -16.60 4.19 -10.28
CA GLU A 16 -15.94 5.07 -11.28
C GLU A 16 -15.60 6.45 -10.71
N LYS A 17 -16.36 6.94 -9.72
CA LYS A 17 -16.10 8.19 -9.00
C LYS A 17 -15.14 8.05 -7.82
N GLY A 18 -14.70 6.85 -7.50
CA GLY A 18 -13.86 6.60 -6.32
C GLY A 18 -14.59 6.83 -5.00
N ASP A 19 -15.91 6.62 -4.95
CA ASP A 19 -16.71 6.80 -3.74
C ASP A 19 -16.22 5.87 -2.61
N PRO A 20 -15.76 6.41 -1.47
CA PRO A 20 -15.23 5.63 -0.35
C PRO A 20 -16.31 4.85 0.42
N SER A 21 -17.60 5.14 0.19
CA SER A 21 -18.72 4.37 0.78
C SER A 21 -18.90 2.99 0.13
N VAL A 22 -18.27 2.74 -1.01
CA VAL A 22 -18.32 1.45 -1.69
C VAL A 22 -17.30 0.49 -1.06
N SER A 23 -17.76 -0.72 -0.75
CA SER A 23 -16.88 -1.77 -0.21
C SER A 23 -15.68 -2.03 -1.13
N PHE A 24 -14.49 -2.17 -0.54
CA PHE A 24 -13.27 -2.47 -1.27
C PHE A 24 -13.34 -3.78 -2.09
N GLY A 25 -14.11 -4.78 -1.62
CA GLY A 25 -14.33 -6.03 -2.37
C GLY A 25 -14.99 -5.82 -3.74
N ILE A 26 -15.78 -4.76 -3.89
CA ILE A 26 -16.39 -4.38 -5.17
C ILE A 26 -15.34 -3.81 -6.11
N TYR A 27 -14.44 -2.95 -5.62
CA TYR A 27 -13.31 -2.46 -6.40
C TYR A 27 -12.42 -3.62 -6.86
N ALA A 28 -12.10 -4.56 -5.97
CA ALA A 28 -11.32 -5.75 -6.30
C ALA A 28 -11.99 -6.61 -7.39
N THR A 29 -13.31 -6.81 -7.31
CA THR A 29 -14.07 -7.57 -8.32
C THR A 29 -14.03 -6.89 -9.69
N VAL A 30 -14.18 -5.56 -9.74
CA VAL A 30 -14.10 -4.81 -11.00
C VAL A 30 -12.70 -4.90 -11.61
N LEU A 31 -11.65 -4.75 -10.81
CA LEU A 31 -10.26 -4.91 -11.27
C LEU A 31 -9.97 -6.33 -11.76
N PHE A 32 -10.52 -7.35 -11.09
CA PHE A 32 -10.41 -8.75 -11.52
C PHE A 32 -11.05 -8.99 -12.90
N VAL A 33 -12.28 -8.51 -13.11
CA VAL A 33 -12.98 -8.61 -14.40
C VAL A 33 -12.23 -7.87 -15.53
N LEU A 34 -11.46 -6.84 -15.19
CA LEU A 34 -10.61 -6.08 -16.11
C LEU A 34 -9.23 -6.73 -16.36
N GLY A 35 -8.88 -7.82 -15.67
CA GLY A 35 -7.54 -8.41 -15.75
C GLY A 35 -6.45 -7.55 -15.07
N MET A 36 -6.82 -6.66 -14.15
CA MET A 36 -5.92 -5.73 -13.46
C MET A 36 -5.62 -6.17 -12.03
N THR A 37 -5.67 -7.48 -11.74
CA THR A 37 -5.47 -8.02 -10.39
C THR A 37 -4.07 -7.76 -9.84
N GLU A 38 -3.04 -7.74 -10.70
CA GLU A 38 -1.66 -7.42 -10.27
C GLU A 38 -1.56 -6.03 -9.66
N ARG A 39 -2.29 -5.03 -10.20
CA ARG A 39 -2.32 -3.68 -9.65
C ARG A 39 -2.92 -3.60 -8.25
N LEU A 40 -3.74 -4.58 -7.87
CA LEU A 40 -4.24 -4.70 -6.49
C LEU A 40 -3.14 -5.15 -5.54
N ALA A 41 -2.25 -6.05 -5.99
CA ALA A 41 -1.10 -6.50 -5.21
C ALA A 41 -0.08 -5.37 -5.03
N GLU A 42 0.11 -4.53 -6.05
CA GLU A 42 0.99 -3.36 -5.99
C GLU A 42 0.45 -2.23 -5.11
N LEU A 43 -0.87 -2.15 -4.90
CA LEU A 43 -1.53 -1.04 -4.20
C LEU A 43 -1.03 -0.87 -2.75
N ALA A 44 -0.71 -1.98 -2.08
CA ALA A 44 -0.20 -2.00 -0.71
C ALA A 44 1.26 -2.51 -0.66
N ASP A 45 1.98 -2.50 -1.78
CA ASP A 45 3.40 -2.87 -1.78
C ASP A 45 4.20 -1.83 -0.98
N PRO A 46 4.86 -2.22 0.14
CA PRO A 46 5.64 -1.29 0.95
C PRO A 46 6.73 -0.56 0.17
N LYS A 47 7.23 -1.14 -0.94
CA LYS A 47 8.23 -0.48 -1.80
C LYS A 47 7.72 0.84 -2.38
N HIS A 48 6.41 1.00 -2.50
CA HIS A 48 5.77 2.21 -3.01
C HIS A 48 5.16 3.07 -1.90
N ASP A 49 5.18 2.61 -0.63
CA ASP A 49 4.71 3.36 0.52
C ASP A 49 5.84 4.18 1.15
N THR A 50 6.17 5.31 0.53
CA THR A 50 7.24 6.20 1.03
C THR A 50 6.96 6.74 2.42
N ILE A 51 5.69 6.90 2.78
CA ILE A 51 5.30 7.40 4.11
C ILE A 51 5.52 6.30 5.13
N GLY A 52 5.01 5.10 4.89
CA GLY A 52 5.24 3.93 5.75
C GLY A 52 6.73 3.67 5.99
N LEU A 53 7.53 3.68 4.92
CA LEU A 53 8.99 3.52 5.01
C LEU A 53 9.64 4.60 5.89
N SER A 54 9.21 5.87 5.76
CA SER A 54 9.75 6.95 6.60
C SER A 54 9.41 6.79 8.09
N LEU A 55 8.20 6.32 8.40
CA LEU A 55 7.80 6.04 9.77
C LEU A 55 8.58 4.83 10.34
N GLU A 56 8.86 3.82 9.53
CA GLU A 56 9.67 2.66 9.93
C GLU A 56 11.13 3.06 10.20
N ASP A 57 11.71 3.93 9.37
CA ASP A 57 13.06 4.48 9.57
C ASP A 57 13.18 5.23 10.91
N ASP A 58 12.17 6.00 11.30
CA ASP A 58 12.14 6.72 12.58
C ASP A 58 12.11 5.77 13.80
N LEU A 59 11.63 4.53 13.62
CA LEU A 59 11.59 3.50 14.66
C LEU A 59 12.91 2.74 14.78
N LEU A 60 13.84 2.90 13.84
CA LEU A 60 15.12 2.19 13.87
C LEU A 60 15.98 2.66 15.07
N PRO A 61 16.64 1.72 15.79
CA PRO A 61 17.53 2.10 16.87
C PRO A 61 18.65 3.01 16.35
N GLN A 62 18.82 4.19 16.95
CA GLN A 62 19.94 5.05 16.60
C GLN A 62 21.26 4.33 16.95
N ARG A 63 22.01 4.05 15.88
CA ARG A 63 23.28 3.33 15.84
C ARG A 63 24.07 3.40 17.15
N ILE A 64 24.38 2.22 17.71
CA ILE A 64 25.21 2.09 18.91
C ILE A 64 26.60 2.65 18.60
N ARG A 65 26.98 3.78 19.21
CA ARG A 65 28.36 4.29 19.12
C ARG A 65 29.28 3.30 19.84
N SER A 66 30.14 2.61 19.10
CA SER A 66 31.23 1.84 19.71
C SER A 66 32.16 2.82 20.44
N PRO A 67 32.47 2.60 21.74
CA PRO A 67 33.35 3.49 22.48
C PRO A 67 34.75 3.46 21.87
N ASN A 68 35.30 4.65 21.61
CA ASN A 68 36.61 4.82 21.01
C ASN A 68 37.67 4.24 21.95
N LYS A 69 38.39 3.21 21.52
CA LYS A 69 39.44 2.58 22.33
C LYS A 69 40.58 3.60 22.50
N PRO A 70 40.96 4.00 23.73
CA PRO A 70 42.04 4.95 23.91
C PRO A 70 43.33 4.36 23.33
N LYS A 71 44.02 5.13 22.47
CA LYS A 71 45.34 4.76 21.95
C LYS A 71 46.30 4.67 23.13
N GLY A 72 46.78 3.47 23.41
CA GLY A 72 47.86 3.24 24.37
C GLY A 72 49.11 3.97 23.89
N THR A 73 49.59 4.90 24.69
CA THR A 73 50.90 5.51 24.59
C THR A 73 51.96 4.45 24.88
N GLY A 74 52.85 4.25 23.91
CA GLY A 74 54.14 3.59 24.07
C GLY A 74 55.24 4.57 23.75
#